data_AF-A0A519H3W9-F1
#
_entry.id   AF-A0A519H3W9-F1
#
_cell.length_a   1.000
_cell.length_b   1.000
_cell.length_c   1.000
_cell.angle_alpha   90.00
_cell.angle_beta   90.00
_cell.angle_gamma   90.00
#
_symmetry.space_group_name_H-M   'P 1'
#
loop_
_entity.id
_entity.type
_entity.pdbx_description
1 polymer ?
#
loop_
_entity_poly.entity_id
_entity_poly.type
_entity_poly.pdbx_seq_one_letter_code
_entity_poly.pdbx_strand_id
1 'polypeptide(L)'
;MLYPELFRQLESVRWDMDKDIPWQSFEPSKLSEEQAQTIKMNAITEWAALPATEMFLRDNRHDSDFSAFMSIWFFEEQKHSLVLMEYLKRFSPQHAPTEQELHDIRFDFDPAPPLETLMLHFCGEIRLNHWYRRAAEWHTEPVIKHIYTTLSQDEAR
;
A
#
# COMPACT_ATOMS: atom_id res chain seq x y z
N MET A 1 25.92 0.32 7.29
CA MET A 1 24.54 0.61 7.64
C MET A 1 24.01 1.67 6.70
N LEU A 2 23.03 1.30 5.88
CA LEU A 2 22.35 2.16 4.92
C LEU A 2 21.15 2.88 5.56
N TYR A 3 20.59 2.32 6.64
CA TYR A 3 19.35 2.80 7.23
C TYR A 3 19.33 4.30 7.58
N PRO A 4 20.36 4.91 8.22
CA PRO A 4 20.31 6.34 8.56
C PRO A 4 20.27 7.29 7.35
N GLU A 5 20.78 6.85 6.20
CA GLU A 5 20.71 7.60 4.95
C GLU A 5 19.34 7.41 4.29
N LEU A 6 18.89 6.16 4.17
CA LEU A 6 17.57 5.84 3.63
C LEU A 6 16.44 6.49 4.43
N PHE A 7 16.54 6.55 5.77
CA PHE A 7 15.58 7.24 6.62
C PHE A 7 15.40 8.69 6.19
N ARG A 8 16.50 9.43 6.02
CA ARG A 8 16.46 10.85 5.66
C ARG A 8 15.92 11.06 4.24
N GLN A 9 16.26 10.16 3.31
CA GLN A 9 15.76 10.23 1.95
C GLN A 9 14.24 9.99 1.91
N LEU A 10 13.77 8.90 2.52
CA LEU A 10 12.36 8.52 2.53
C LEU A 10 11.50 9.52 3.32
N GLU A 11 11.98 10.02 4.46
CA GLU A 11 11.29 11.06 5.23
C GLU A 11 11.00 12.32 4.39
N SER A 12 11.92 12.71 3.51
CA SER A 12 11.79 13.93 2.71
C SER A 12 10.76 13.87 1.59
N VAL A 13 10.30 12.68 1.21
CA VAL A 13 9.38 12.47 0.08
C VAL A 13 8.00 11.94 0.50
N ARG A 14 7.73 11.85 1.80
CA ARG A 14 6.44 11.38 2.32
C ARG A 14 5.32 12.37 2.03
N TRP A 15 4.20 11.84 1.56
CA TRP A 15 2.93 12.55 1.52
C TRP A 15 2.17 12.46 2.85
N ASP A 16 1.30 13.42 3.10
CA ASP A 16 0.39 13.54 4.23
C ASP A 16 -1.04 13.26 3.73
N MET A 17 -1.69 12.26 4.31
CA MET A 17 -3.00 11.79 3.85
C MET A 17 -4.09 12.87 3.92
N ASP A 18 -4.04 13.75 4.93
CA ASP A 18 -5.06 14.78 5.10
C ASP A 18 -4.82 15.99 4.21
N LYS A 19 -3.56 16.28 3.87
CA LYS A 19 -3.17 17.49 3.12
C LYS A 19 -3.00 17.26 1.63
N ASP A 20 -2.41 16.13 1.24
CA ASP A 20 -2.01 15.89 -0.14
C ASP A 20 -3.10 15.20 -0.95
N ILE A 21 -4.01 14.44 -0.30
CA ILE A 21 -5.15 13.84 -0.98
C ILE A 21 -6.28 14.88 -1.14
N PRO A 22 -6.78 15.14 -2.35
CA PRO A 22 -7.75 16.21 -2.61
C PRO A 22 -9.18 15.78 -2.26
N TRP A 23 -9.43 15.39 -1.01
CA TRP A 23 -10.72 14.82 -0.56
C TRP A 23 -11.96 15.63 -0.97
N GLN A 24 -11.84 16.96 -1.03
CA GLN A 24 -12.94 17.87 -1.39
C GLN A 24 -13.31 17.81 -2.88
N SER A 25 -12.48 17.21 -3.72
CA SER A 25 -12.73 17.06 -5.16
C SER A 25 -13.63 15.87 -5.49
N PHE A 26 -14.16 15.15 -4.49
CA PHE A 26 -14.97 13.96 -4.71
C PHE A 26 -16.21 14.23 -5.57
N GLU A 27 -16.42 13.38 -6.59
CA GLU A 27 -17.57 13.46 -7.50
C GLU A 27 -18.41 12.17 -7.48
N PRO A 28 -19.56 12.13 -6.78
CA PRO A 28 -20.35 10.90 -6.61
C PRO A 28 -20.78 10.23 -7.92
N SER A 29 -21.12 11.02 -8.94
CA SER A 29 -21.56 10.50 -10.25
C SER A 29 -20.45 9.83 -11.06
N LYS A 30 -19.19 9.94 -10.63
CA LYS A 30 -18.03 9.37 -11.30
C LYS A 30 -17.47 8.12 -10.63
N LEU A 31 -18.11 7.63 -9.57
CA LEU A 31 -17.77 6.38 -8.91
C LEU A 31 -18.84 5.32 -9.22
N SER A 32 -18.47 4.27 -9.94
CA SER A 32 -19.34 3.11 -10.13
C SER A 32 -19.25 2.13 -8.96
N GLU A 33 -20.25 1.27 -8.82
CA GLU A 33 -20.24 0.17 -7.85
C GLU A 33 -19.06 -0.79 -8.08
N GLU A 34 -18.79 -1.12 -9.34
CA GLU A 34 -17.66 -1.97 -9.73
C GLU A 34 -16.32 -1.35 -9.30
N GLN A 35 -16.15 -0.04 -9.52
CA GLN A 35 -14.96 0.69 -9.07
C GLN A 35 -14.84 0.65 -7.55
N ALA A 36 -15.93 0.91 -6.81
CA ALA A 36 -15.91 0.84 -5.35
C ALA A 36 -15.51 -0.56 -4.83
N GLN A 37 -16.01 -1.62 -5.46
CA GLN A 37 -15.63 -2.99 -5.13
C GLN A 37 -14.15 -3.28 -5.44
N THR A 38 -13.61 -2.79 -6.55
CA THR A 38 -12.18 -2.93 -6.86
C THR A 38 -11.31 -2.18 -5.86
N ILE A 39 -11.72 -0.98 -5.43
CA ILE A 39 -11.02 -0.22 -4.39
C ILE A 39 -10.98 -1.01 -3.07
N LYS A 40 -12.08 -1.68 -2.71
CA LYS A 40 -12.11 -2.59 -1.54
C LYS A 40 -11.06 -3.69 -1.65
N MET A 41 -10.99 -4.36 -2.80
CA MET A 41 -10.04 -5.46 -3.02
C MET A 41 -8.59 -4.99 -3.00
N ASN A 42 -8.30 -3.82 -3.56
CA ASN A 42 -6.97 -3.21 -3.47
C ASN A 42 -6.63 -2.85 -2.01
N ALA A 43 -7.58 -2.29 -1.24
CA ALA A 43 -7.35 -1.98 0.17
C ALA A 43 -7.00 -3.23 1.00
N ILE A 44 -7.68 -4.36 0.75
CA ILE A 44 -7.40 -5.64 1.40
C ILE A 44 -6.03 -6.20 0.96
N THR A 45 -5.69 -6.05 -0.33
CA THR A 45 -4.40 -6.50 -0.87
C THR A 45 -3.24 -5.72 -0.26
N GLU A 46 -3.36 -4.39 -0.16
CA GLU A 46 -2.37 -3.53 0.49
C GLU A 46 -2.22 -3.83 1.99
N TRP A 47 -3.30 -4.26 2.66
CA TRP A 47 -3.21 -4.70 4.06
C TRP A 47 -2.29 -5.92 4.24
N ALA A 48 -2.03 -6.68 3.15
CA ALA A 48 -1.11 -7.82 3.16
C ALA A 48 0.38 -7.43 3.25
N ALA A 49 0.71 -6.13 3.31
CA ALA A 49 2.03 -5.68 3.74
C ALA A 49 2.40 -6.15 5.16
N LEU A 50 1.39 -6.39 6.02
CA LEU A 50 1.58 -6.93 7.38
C LEU A 50 2.28 -8.31 7.38
N PRO A 51 1.70 -9.39 6.81
CA PRO A 51 2.36 -10.69 6.81
C PRO A 51 3.69 -10.68 6.04
N ALA A 52 3.84 -9.82 5.03
CA ALA A 52 5.12 -9.64 4.33
C ALA A 52 6.21 -9.07 5.27
N THR A 53 5.86 -8.05 6.07
CA THR A 53 6.76 -7.48 7.08
C THR A 53 7.13 -8.52 8.14
N GLU A 54 6.16 -9.30 8.61
CA GLU A 54 6.39 -10.35 9.61
C GLU A 54 7.38 -11.41 9.09
N MET A 55 7.22 -11.83 7.83
CA MET A 55 8.17 -12.72 7.14
C MET A 55 9.56 -12.08 7.03
N PHE A 56 9.65 -10.83 6.56
CA PHE A 56 10.94 -10.14 6.39
C PHE A 56 11.70 -10.02 7.72
N LEU A 57 11.03 -9.63 8.80
CA LEU A 57 11.64 -9.53 10.12
C LEU A 57 12.03 -10.90 10.68
N ARG A 58 11.22 -11.94 10.44
CA ARG A 58 11.51 -13.32 10.87
C ARG A 58 12.78 -13.85 10.19
N ASP A 59 12.93 -13.63 8.89
CA ASP A 59 13.96 -14.25 8.07
C ASP A 59 15.28 -13.46 8.09
N ASN A 60 15.24 -12.17 8.43
CA ASN A 60 16.40 -11.28 8.49
C ASN A 60 16.78 -10.85 9.91
N ARG A 61 16.42 -11.61 10.96
CA ARG A 61 16.75 -11.28 12.37
C ARG A 61 18.23 -11.00 12.66
N HIS A 62 19.11 -11.54 11.83
CA HIS A 62 20.56 -11.37 11.95
C HIS A 62 21.09 -10.08 11.29
N ASP A 63 20.26 -9.41 10.50
CA ASP A 63 20.56 -8.12 9.85
C ASP A 63 19.74 -7.01 10.51
N SER A 64 20.36 -6.32 11.46
CA SER A 64 19.73 -5.20 12.16
C SER A 64 19.47 -3.99 11.27
N ASP A 65 20.27 -3.79 10.21
CA ASP A 65 20.15 -2.64 9.31
C ASP A 65 18.94 -2.82 8.39
N PHE A 66 18.78 -4.01 7.81
CA PHE A 66 17.58 -4.39 7.06
C PHE A 66 16.32 -4.39 7.95
N SER A 67 16.40 -4.98 9.14
CA SER A 67 15.26 -5.00 10.08
C SER A 67 14.82 -3.59 10.50
N ALA A 68 15.77 -2.65 10.62
CA ALA A 68 15.45 -1.24 10.88
C ALA A 68 14.77 -0.59 9.67
N PHE A 69 15.24 -0.86 8.45
CA PHE A 69 14.60 -0.37 7.22
C PHE A 69 13.13 -0.80 7.11
N MET A 70 12.80 -2.04 7.48
CA MET A 70 11.42 -2.54 7.46
C MET A 70 10.45 -1.68 8.29
N SER A 71 10.91 -0.97 9.33
CA SER A 71 10.07 -0.07 10.12
C SER A 71 9.53 1.12 9.33
N ILE A 72 10.33 1.65 8.40
CA ILE A 72 9.93 2.77 7.55
C ILE A 72 9.09 2.27 6.39
N TRP A 73 9.56 1.22 5.72
CA TRP A 73 8.84 0.62 4.61
C TRP A 73 7.42 0.23 5.04
N PHE A 74 7.29 -0.50 6.16
CA PHE A 74 5.97 -0.93 6.63
C PHE A 74 5.06 0.24 7.01
N PHE A 75 5.60 1.35 7.53
CA PHE A 75 4.81 2.55 7.77
C PHE A 75 4.27 3.15 6.46
N GLU A 76 5.08 3.20 5.41
CA GLU A 76 4.67 3.73 4.11
C GLU A 76 3.63 2.82 3.44
N GLU A 77 3.85 1.50 3.42
CA GLU A 77 2.90 0.54 2.87
C GLU A 77 1.55 0.54 3.58
N GLN A 78 1.54 0.60 4.92
CA GLN A 78 0.27 0.64 5.64
C GLN A 78 -0.56 1.88 5.27
N LYS A 79 0.07 2.98 4.84
CA LYS A 79 -0.68 4.14 4.36
C LYS A 79 -1.44 3.84 3.07
N HIS A 80 -0.97 2.94 2.20
CA HIS A 80 -1.67 2.58 0.96
C HIS A 80 -3.03 1.96 1.27
N SER A 81 -3.07 0.95 2.14
CA SER A 81 -4.34 0.34 2.57
C SER A 81 -5.23 1.37 3.29
N LEU A 82 -4.65 2.14 4.21
CA LEU A 82 -5.41 3.09 5.03
C LEU A 82 -6.05 4.21 4.18
N VAL A 83 -5.37 4.75 3.17
CA VAL A 83 -5.96 5.80 2.32
C VAL A 83 -7.10 5.26 1.46
N LEU A 84 -7.01 4.01 0.98
CA LEU A 84 -8.09 3.36 0.24
C LEU A 84 -9.29 3.05 1.16
N MET A 85 -9.02 2.56 2.38
CA MET A 85 -10.07 2.35 3.39
C MET A 85 -10.75 3.66 3.78
N GLU A 86 -9.98 4.74 3.96
CA GLU A 86 -10.52 6.06 4.31
C GLU A 86 -11.38 6.63 3.17
N TYR A 87 -10.95 6.47 1.92
CA TYR A 87 -11.76 6.80 0.74
C TYR A 87 -13.11 6.08 0.78
N LEU A 88 -13.11 4.76 1.00
CA LEU A 88 -14.34 3.96 1.07
C LEU A 88 -15.22 4.37 2.25
N LYS A 89 -14.65 4.57 3.45
CA LYS A 89 -15.40 5.05 4.62
C LYS A 89 -16.08 6.40 4.37
N ARG A 90 -15.45 7.30 3.62
CA ARG A 90 -16.02 8.62 3.30
C ARG A 90 -17.10 8.57 2.23
N PHE A 91 -16.90 7.77 1.19
CA PHE A 91 -17.65 7.91 -0.06
C PHE A 91 -18.43 6.67 -0.51
N SER A 92 -18.11 5.49 0.04
CA SER A 92 -18.82 4.24 -0.23
C SER A 92 -18.72 3.27 0.96
N PRO A 93 -19.31 3.63 2.13
CA PRO A 93 -19.06 2.92 3.40
C PRO A 93 -19.43 1.44 3.37
N GLN A 94 -20.43 1.07 2.56
CA GLN A 94 -20.85 -0.31 2.37
C GLN A 94 -19.77 -1.20 1.70
N HIS A 95 -18.79 -0.59 1.05
CA HIS A 95 -17.65 -1.28 0.44
C HIS A 95 -16.40 -1.24 1.32
N ALA A 96 -16.42 -0.64 2.50
CA ALA A 96 -15.25 -0.67 3.38
C ALA A 96 -14.92 -2.13 3.79
N PRO A 97 -13.64 -2.54 3.80
CA PRO A 97 -13.24 -3.83 4.35
C PRO A 97 -13.67 -3.98 5.82
N THR A 98 -14.17 -5.16 6.16
CA THR A 98 -14.44 -5.55 7.54
C THR A 98 -13.16 -5.96 8.25
N GLU A 99 -13.15 -5.88 9.58
CA GLU A 99 -12.01 -6.33 10.38
C GLU A 99 -11.68 -7.82 10.14
N GLN A 100 -12.70 -8.67 9.94
CA GLN A 100 -12.50 -10.08 9.62
C GLN A 100 -11.76 -10.25 8.27
N GLU A 101 -12.17 -9.52 7.22
CA GLU A 101 -11.49 -9.57 5.91
C GLU A 101 -10.01 -9.14 6.02
N LEU A 102 -9.71 -8.17 6.88
CA LEU A 102 -8.34 -7.72 7.14
C LEU A 102 -7.53 -8.75 7.96
N HIS A 103 -8.18 -9.52 8.83
CA HIS A 103 -7.53 -10.61 9.55
C HIS A 103 -7.30 -11.85 8.67
N ASP A 104 -8.22 -12.15 7.76
CA ASP A 104 -8.15 -13.33 6.90
C ASP A 104 -6.96 -13.30 5.95
N ILE A 105 -6.43 -12.12 5.62
CA ILE A 105 -5.25 -11.98 4.77
C ILE A 105 -3.93 -12.01 5.54
N ARG A 106 -3.94 -12.13 6.88
CA ARG A 106 -2.73 -12.31 7.69
C ARG A 106 -2.35 -13.79 7.74
N PHE A 107 -1.84 -14.30 6.63
CA PHE A 107 -1.36 -15.66 6.49
C PHE A 107 0.15 -15.78 6.81
N ASP A 108 0.58 -16.98 7.20
CA ASP A 108 1.99 -17.27 7.43
C ASP A 108 2.68 -17.64 6.11
N PHE A 109 3.79 -16.97 5.80
CA PHE A 109 4.68 -17.38 4.71
C PHE A 109 5.56 -18.56 5.15
N ASP A 110 5.75 -19.55 4.29
CA ASP A 110 6.76 -20.59 4.52
C ASP A 110 8.18 -19.98 4.56
N PRO A 111 9.13 -20.57 5.31
CA PRO A 111 10.52 -20.14 5.27
C PRO A 111 11.11 -20.27 3.86
N ALA A 112 11.76 -19.21 3.38
CA ALA A 112 12.42 -19.17 2.09
C ALA A 112 13.77 -18.43 2.18
N PRO A 113 14.70 -18.66 1.24
CA PRO A 113 15.96 -17.90 1.21
C PRO A 113 15.71 -16.39 1.13
N PRO A 114 16.28 -15.56 2.03
CA PRO A 114 15.91 -14.15 2.14
C PRO A 114 16.05 -13.33 0.85
N LEU A 115 17.09 -13.62 0.05
CA LEU A 115 17.31 -12.93 -1.22
C LEU A 115 16.30 -13.31 -2.30
N GLU A 116 15.79 -14.54 -2.29
CA GLU A 116 14.75 -14.97 -3.22
C GLU A 116 13.43 -14.30 -2.89
N THR A 117 13.07 -14.26 -1.60
CA THR A 117 11.92 -13.53 -1.09
C THR A 117 12.00 -12.04 -1.44
N LEU A 118 13.15 -11.40 -1.20
CA LEU A 118 13.36 -10.00 -1.53
C LEU A 118 13.23 -9.73 -3.04
N MET A 119 13.77 -10.61 -3.88
CA MET A 119 13.64 -10.50 -5.34
C MET A 119 12.19 -10.61 -5.80
N LEU A 120 11.43 -11.56 -5.26
CA LEU A 120 10.00 -11.72 -5.59
C LEU A 120 9.18 -10.51 -5.15
N HIS A 121 9.50 -9.96 -3.99
CA HIS A 121 8.87 -8.75 -3.48
C HIS A 121 9.14 -7.54 -4.39
N PHE A 122 10.40 -7.31 -4.78
CA PHE A 122 10.75 -6.25 -5.74
C PHE A 122 10.04 -6.39 -7.09
N CYS A 123 9.92 -7.61 -7.62
CA CYS A 123 9.10 -7.88 -8.81
C CYS A 123 7.61 -7.56 -8.58
N GLY A 124 7.13 -7.77 -7.35
CA GLY A 124 5.81 -7.37 -6.88
C GLY A 124 5.61 -5.86 -6.97
N GLU A 125 6.55 -5.07 -6.45
CA GLU A 125 6.48 -3.60 -6.45
C GLU A 125 6.42 -3.02 -7.87
N ILE A 126 7.26 -3.51 -8.78
CA ILE A 126 7.21 -3.10 -10.20
C ILE A 126 5.83 -3.40 -10.80
N ARG A 127 5.23 -4.54 -10.44
CA ARG A 127 3.89 -4.90 -10.92
C ARG A 127 2.82 -4.01 -10.30
N LEU A 128 2.91 -3.68 -9.01
CA LEU A 128 1.99 -2.77 -8.32
C LEU A 128 2.08 -1.36 -8.90
N ASN A 129 3.27 -0.86 -9.21
CA ASN A 129 3.45 0.38 -9.96
C ASN A 129 2.63 0.38 -11.25
N HIS A 130 2.79 -0.64 -12.09
CA HIS A 130 2.05 -0.74 -13.34
C HIS A 130 0.54 -0.89 -13.12
N TRP A 131 0.14 -1.69 -12.12
CA TRP A 131 -1.25 -1.89 -11.74
C TRP A 131 -1.90 -0.57 -11.35
N TYR A 132 -1.28 0.21 -10.46
CA TYR A 132 -1.85 1.47 -9.98
C TYR A 132 -1.90 2.56 -11.03
N ARG A 133 -0.95 2.60 -11.96
CA ARG A 133 -1.07 3.47 -13.15
C ARG A 133 -2.31 3.14 -13.96
N ARG A 134 -2.55 1.84 -14.22
CA ARG A 134 -3.74 1.40 -14.96
C ARG A 134 -5.02 1.59 -14.17
N ALA A 135 -5.00 1.37 -12.86
CA ALA A 135 -6.13 1.65 -11.99
C ALA A 135 -6.49 3.14 -12.02
N ALA A 136 -5.51 4.04 -11.95
CA ALA A 136 -5.74 5.48 -12.08
C ALA A 136 -6.32 5.86 -13.45
N GLU A 137 -5.91 5.21 -14.54
CA GLU A 137 -6.46 5.45 -15.88
C GLU A 137 -7.89 4.92 -16.04
N TRP A 138 -8.19 3.76 -15.46
CA TRP A 138 -9.50 3.11 -15.54
C TRP A 138 -10.56 3.79 -14.66
N HIS A 139 -10.16 4.38 -13.54
CA HIS A 139 -11.07 5.14 -12.68
C HIS A 139 -11.43 6.50 -13.29
N THR A 140 -12.66 6.94 -13.00
CA THR A 140 -13.19 8.22 -13.45
C THR A 140 -13.29 9.25 -12.33
N GLU A 141 -13.47 8.82 -11.09
CA GLU A 141 -13.58 9.68 -9.92
C GLU A 141 -12.22 10.33 -9.58
N PRO A 142 -12.14 11.67 -9.47
CA PRO A 142 -10.86 12.38 -9.36
C PRO A 142 -10.03 12.05 -8.12
N VAL A 143 -10.63 11.82 -6.95
CA VAL A 143 -9.90 11.56 -5.70
C VAL A 143 -9.21 10.20 -5.73
N ILE A 144 -9.90 9.14 -6.13
CA ILE A 144 -9.30 7.80 -6.23
C ILE A 144 -8.23 7.74 -7.33
N LYS A 145 -8.40 8.48 -8.43
CA LYS A 145 -7.35 8.60 -9.46
C LYS A 145 -6.09 9.24 -8.88
N HIS A 146 -6.25 10.27 -8.05
CA HIS A 146 -5.13 10.90 -7.36
C HIS A 146 -4.47 9.91 -6.40
N ILE A 147 -5.25 9.21 -5.57
CA ILE A 147 -4.75 8.18 -4.66
C ILE A 147 -3.92 7.14 -5.43
N TYR A 148 -4.46 6.51 -6.47
CA TYR A 148 -3.70 5.51 -7.25
C TYR A 148 -2.48 6.09 -7.95
N THR A 149 -2.49 7.37 -8.34
CA THR A 149 -1.29 8.02 -8.87
C THR A 149 -0.21 8.16 -7.80
N THR A 150 -0.58 8.54 -6.58
CA THR A 150 0.32 8.63 -5.43
C THR A 150 0.89 7.27 -5.06
N LEU A 151 0.04 6.24 -4.92
CA LEU A 151 0.47 4.87 -4.64
C LEU A 151 1.45 4.37 -5.70
N SER A 152 1.13 4.57 -6.99
CA SER A 152 2.06 4.21 -8.07
C SER A 152 3.43 4.89 -7.94
N GLN A 153 3.50 6.15 -7.51
CA GLN A 153 4.77 6.85 -7.35
C GLN A 153 5.59 6.28 -6.20
N ASP A 154 4.93 5.80 -5.14
CA ASP A 154 5.59 5.11 -4.04
C ASP A 154 6.21 3.79 -4.49
N GLU A 155 5.48 2.95 -5.24
CA GLU A 155 6.00 1.65 -5.73
C GLU A 155 7.14 1.77 -6.76
N ALA A 156 7.41 2.98 -7.25
CA ALA A 156 8.51 3.24 -8.19
C ALA A 156 9.84 3.58 -7.50
N ARG A 157 9.84 3.77 -6.17
CA ARG A 157 11.01 4.19 -5.39
C ARG A 157 11.88 2.99 -4.99
#